data_AF-A0A8J2VE71-F1
#
_entry.id   AF-A0A8J2VE71-F1
#
_cell.length_a   1.000
_cell.length_b   1.000
_cell.length_c   1.000
_cell.angle_alpha   90.00
_cell.angle_beta   90.00
_cell.angle_gamma   90.00
#
_symmetry.space_group_name_H-M   'P 1'
#
loop_
_entity.id
_entity.type
_entity.pdbx_description
1 polymer ?
#
loop_
_entity_poly.entity_id
_entity_poly.type
_entity_poly.pdbx_seq_one_letter_code
_entity_poly.pdbx_strand_id
1 'polypeptide(L)' 'MKELKNEIEIDKMLVEIQSIYDTLFEDNAINFEYKGFTKELDKEVFMQKVEKVTSMIKEKVGDKYLIENKIDI' A
#
# COMPACT_ATOMS: atom_id res chain seq x y z
N MET A 1 -8.86 9.43 -13.71
CA MET A 1 -8.30 8.09 -13.42
C MET A 1 -9.04 6.98 -14.19
N LYS A 2 -8.95 6.95 -15.53
CA LYS A 2 -9.54 5.86 -16.35
C LYS A 2 -8.52 4.77 -16.71
N GLU A 3 -7.22 5.07 -16.64
CA GLU A 3 -6.14 4.19 -17.09
C GLU A 3 -5.90 3.00 -16.14
N LEU A 4 -6.11 3.15 -14.84
CA LEU A 4 -5.95 2.08 -13.83
C LEU A 4 -7.26 1.31 -13.55
N LYS A 5 -8.39 1.76 -14.09
CA LYS A 5 -9.72 1.29 -13.71
C LYS A 5 -10.02 -0.17 -14.15
N ASN A 6 -9.18 -0.72 -15.02
CA ASN A 6 -9.29 -2.09 -15.53
C ASN A 6 -8.17 -3.01 -14.97
N GLU A 7 -7.25 -2.48 -14.16
CA GLU A 7 -6.13 -3.26 -13.60
C GLU A 7 -6.55 -3.92 -12.29
N ILE A 8 -7.32 -5.01 -12.41
CA ILE A 8 -7.83 -5.80 -11.28
C ILE A 8 -6.70 -6.29 -10.37
N GLU A 9 -5.51 -6.55 -10.89
CA GLU A 9 -4.35 -6.96 -10.09
C GLU A 9 -3.81 -5.84 -9.20
N ILE A 10 -3.67 -4.62 -9.75
CA ILE A 10 -3.23 -3.45 -8.97
C ILE A 10 -4.26 -3.14 -7.90
N ASP A 11 -5.55 -3.17 -8.25
CA ASP A 11 -6.64 -2.93 -7.31
C ASP A 11 -6.63 -3.95 -6.16
N LYS A 12 -6.49 -5.25 -6.46
CA LYS A 12 -6.35 -6.29 -5.43
C LYS A 12 -5.12 -6.08 -4.54
N MET A 13 -3.96 -5.75 -5.12
CA MET A 13 -2.76 -5.50 -4.33
C MET A 13 -2.90 -4.27 -3.43
N LEU A 14 -3.55 -3.21 -3.92
CA LEU A 14 -3.81 -2.01 -3.12
C LEU A 14 -4.78 -2.31 -1.97
N VAL A 15 -5.82 -3.11 -2.19
CA VAL A 15 -6.74 -3.56 -1.14
C VAL A 15 -6.01 -4.41 -0.09
N GLU A 16 -5.11 -5.31 -0.51
CA GLU A 16 -4.29 -6.07 0.42
C GLU A 16 -3.35 -5.19 1.24
N ILE A 17 -2.70 -4.20 0.61
CA ILE A 17 -1.82 -3.24 1.29
C ILE A 17 -2.63 -2.43 2.29
N GLN A 18 -3.79 -1.88 1.91
CA GLN A 18 -4.66 -1.17 2.84
C GLN A 18 -5.08 -2.06 4.01
N SER A 19 -5.50 -3.28 3.75
CA SER A 19 -5.89 -4.20 4.82
C SER A 19 -4.74 -4.49 5.78
N ILE A 20 -3.50 -4.64 5.29
CA ILE A 20 -2.34 -4.81 6.17
C ILE A 20 -2.06 -3.52 6.94
N TYR A 21 -2.08 -2.37 6.27
CA TYR A 21 -1.85 -1.08 6.92
C TYR A 21 -2.87 -0.80 8.02
N ASP A 22 -4.16 -1.05 7.77
CA ASP A 22 -5.22 -0.91 8.75
C ASP A 22 -4.98 -1.82 9.97
N THR A 23 -4.42 -3.02 9.79
CA THR A 23 -4.08 -3.90 10.93
C THR A 23 -2.94 -3.36 11.80
N LEU A 24 -2.14 -2.43 11.29
CA LEU A 24 -1.08 -1.76 12.07
C LEU A 24 -1.64 -0.70 13.01
N PHE A 25 -2.91 -0.32 12.84
CA PHE A 25 -3.58 0.64 13.69
C PHE A 25 -4.73 -0.05 14.42
N GLU A 26 -4.78 0.13 15.73
CA GLU A 26 -6.00 -0.12 16.45
C GLU A 26 -6.84 1.15 16.36
N ASP A 27 -7.80 1.17 15.44
CA ASP A 27 -8.77 2.24 15.29
C ASP A 27 -10.14 1.77 15.78
N ASN A 28 -10.44 2.07 17.04
CA ASN A 28 -11.76 1.86 17.62
C ASN A 28 -12.28 3.16 18.26
N ALA A 29 -13.57 3.19 18.59
CA ALA A 29 -14.22 4.40 19.11
C ALA A 29 -13.63 4.95 20.43
N ILE A 30 -12.68 4.24 21.04
CA ILE A 30 -12.10 4.54 22.35
C ILE A 30 -10.61 4.89 22.21
N ASN A 31 -9.86 4.15 21.39
CA ASN A 31 -8.43 4.33 21.19
C ASN A 31 -8.06 4.28 19.70
N PHE A 32 -7.19 5.20 19.29
CA PHE A 32 -6.44 5.15 18.05
C PHE A 32 -4.94 5.02 18.38
N GLU A 33 -4.36 3.83 18.13
CA GLU A 33 -2.95 3.57 18.44
C GLU A 33 -2.25 2.82 17.30
N TYR A 34 -1.03 3.24 16.98
CA TYR A 34 -0.18 2.52 16.05
C TYR A 34 0.49 1.34 16.77
N LYS A 35 0.05 0.12 16.44
CA LYS A 35 0.64 -1.13 16.91
C LYS A 35 1.92 -1.50 16.16
N GLY A 36 2.06 -1.02 14.93
CA GLY A 36 3.15 -1.37 14.04
C GLY A 36 3.20 -2.86 13.70
N PHE A 37 4.27 -3.26 13.02
CA PHE A 37 4.44 -4.65 12.62
C PHE A 37 4.88 -5.51 13.79
N THR A 38 4.16 -6.60 14.05
CA THR A 38 4.52 -7.55 15.11
C THR A 38 5.82 -8.30 14.78
N LYS A 39 6.15 -8.45 13.49
CA LYS A 39 7.38 -9.07 13.00
C LYS A 39 8.02 -8.23 11.91
N GLU A 40 9.34 -8.17 11.95
CA GLU A 40 10.14 -7.48 10.92
C GLU A 40 9.95 -8.10 9.53
N LEU A 41 9.75 -9.42 9.45
CA LEU A 41 9.40 -10.10 8.19
C LEU A 41 8.08 -9.59 7.60
N ASP A 42 7.08 -9.30 8.42
CA ASP A 42 5.78 -8.79 7.95
C ASP A 42 5.95 -7.37 7.39
N LYS A 43 6.84 -6.58 7.99
CA LYS A 43 7.23 -5.25 7.48
C LYS A 43 7.94 -5.37 6.13
N GLU A 44 8.91 -6.28 5.99
CA GLU A 44 9.60 -6.49 4.71
C GLU A 44 8.64 -6.93 3.60
N VAL A 45 7.74 -7.88 3.89
CA VAL A 45 6.73 -8.34 2.93
C VAL A 45 5.80 -7.21 2.53
N PHE A 46 5.39 -6.36 3.47
CA PHE A 46 4.58 -5.17 3.19
C PHE A 46 5.31 -4.18 2.28
N MET A 47 6.56 -3.85 2.61
CA MET A 47 7.36 -2.92 1.81
C MET A 47 7.60 -3.45 0.39
N GLN A 48 7.88 -4.74 0.24
CA GLN A 48 8.00 -5.38 -1.07
C GLN A 48 6.70 -5.31 -1.88
N LYS A 49 5.54 -5.50 -1.24
CA LYS A 49 4.23 -5.34 -1.89
C LYS A 49 4.02 -3.89 -2.36
N VAL A 50 4.34 -2.91 -1.51
CA VAL A 50 4.25 -1.48 -1.85
C VAL A 50 5.16 -1.11 -3.01
N GLU A 51 6.43 -1.53 -2.99
CA GLU A 51 7.38 -1.26 -4.07
C GLU A 51 6.93 -1.91 -5.38
N LYS A 52 6.43 -3.15 -5.31
CA LYS A 52 5.94 -3.88 -6.48
C LYS A 52 4.73 -3.18 -7.09
N VAL A 53 3.73 -2.79 -6.28
CA VAL A 53 2.55 -2.07 -6.77
C VAL A 53 2.95 -0.70 -7.32
N THR A 54 3.89 -0.01 -6.67
CA THR A 54 4.41 1.28 -7.12
C THR A 54 5.08 1.15 -8.48
N SER A 55 5.90 0.11 -8.67
CA SER A 55 6.57 -0.17 -9.93
C SER A 55 5.56 -0.54 -11.03
N MET A 56 4.57 -1.36 -10.72
CA MET A 56 3.49 -1.71 -11.66
C MET A 56 2.68 -0.48 -12.08
N ILE A 57 2.33 0.39 -11.13
CA ILE A 57 1.66 1.66 -11.44
C ILE A 57 2.56 2.51 -12.32
N LYS A 58 3.86 2.64 -11.99
CA LYS A 58 4.83 3.44 -12.75
C LYS A 58 5.01 2.95 -14.19
N GLU A 59 5.09 1.64 -14.38
CA GLU A 59 5.15 1.04 -15.72
C GLU A 59 3.85 1.28 -16.50
N LYS A 60 2.69 1.19 -15.85
CA LYS A 60 1.38 1.32 -16.50
C LYS A 60 1.02 2.76 -16.85
N VAL A 61 1.29 3.70 -15.94
CA VAL A 61 1.01 5.12 -16.15
C VAL A 61 2.16 5.84 -16.88
N GLY A 62 3.32 5.17 -17.02
CA GLY A 62 4.54 5.72 -17.63
C GLY A 62 5.01 6.99 -16.93
N ASP A 63 5.72 7.86 -17.66
CA ASP A 63 6.13 9.19 -17.19
C ASP A 63 5.00 10.23 -17.14
N LYS A 64 3.74 9.82 -17.35
CA LYS A 64 2.62 10.77 -17.32
C LYS A 64 2.29 11.30 -15.93
N TYR A 65 2.68 10.58 -14.88
CA TYR A 65 2.36 10.95 -13.50
C TYR A 65 3.56 10.75 -12.57
N LEU A 66 3.80 11.75 -11.73
CA LEU A 66 4.83 11.73 -10.70
C LEU A 66 4.31 10.86 -9.54
N ILE A 67 4.87 9.66 -9.39
CA ILE A 67 4.56 8.81 -8.24
C ILE A 67 5.42 9.25 -7.07
N GLU A 68 4.85 10.04 -6.17
CA GLU A 68 5.45 10.35 -4.87
C GLU A 68 5.04 9.27 -3.87
N ASN A 69 6.00 8.47 -3.42
CA ASN A 69 5.80 7.58 -2.28
C ASN A 69 6.11 8.36 -0.99
N LYS A 70 5.08 8.91 -0.34
CA LYS A 70 5.17 9.63 0.95
C LYS A 70 4.87 8.74 2.14
N ILE A 71 5.17 7.45 2.04
CA ILE A 71 5.11 6.55 3.18
C ILE A 71 6.27 6.91 4.11
N ASP A 72 5.98 7.74 5.10
CA ASP A 72 6.82 7.96 6.28
C ASP A 72 6.44 6.85 7.29
N ILE A 73 7.40 5.96 7.61
CA ILE A 73 7.27 4.89 8.63
C ILE A 73 8.16 5.22 9.80
#